data_AF-A0A7C6V4H3-F1
#
_entry.id   AF-A0A7C6V4H3-F1
#
_cell.length_a   1.000
_cell.length_b   1.000
_cell.length_c   1.000
_cell.angle_alpha   90.00
_cell.angle_beta   90.00
_cell.angle_gamma   90.00
#
_symmetry.space_group_name_H-M   'P 1'
#
loop_
_entity.id
_entity.type
_entity.pdbx_description
1 polymer ?
#
loop_
_entity_poly.entity_id
_entity_poly.type
_entity_poly.pdbx_seq_one_letter_code
_entity_poly.pdbx_strand_id
1 'polypeptide(L)' 'MKSYRRLDKELQIKIDEAVEKLGLDPWRRDLDVKKLHGEYKGYYRLRIGEVRLIYTIDRENGLVYIDALAHRGGAYK' A
#
# COMPACT_ATOMS: atom_id res chain seq x y z
N MET A 1 10.56 -2.40 8.54
CA MET A 1 9.22 -1.92 8.97
C MET A 1 9.20 -1.24 10.35
N LYS A 2 10.09 -0.26 10.66
CA LYS A 2 10.00 0.49 11.95
C LYS A 2 8.77 1.41 12.02
N SER A 3 8.23 1.81 10.86
CA SER A 3 7.11 2.76 10.76
C SER A 3 5.75 2.15 11.12
N TYR A 4 5.50 0.89 10.74
CA TYR A 4 4.22 0.21 10.98
C TYR A 4 3.91 0.02 12.47
N ARG A 5 4.90 -0.38 13.27
CA ARG A 5 4.73 -0.60 14.72
C ARG A 5 4.44 0.68 15.51
N ARG A 6 4.65 1.86 14.91
CA ARG A 6 4.39 3.17 15.51
C ARG A 6 3.01 3.72 15.16
N LEU A 7 2.27 3.02 14.28
CA LEU A 7 0.91 3.40 13.92
C LEU A 7 -0.04 3.07 15.06
N ASP A 8 -1.13 3.82 15.18
CA ASP A 8 -2.22 3.43 16.08
C ASP A 8 -2.81 2.07 15.66
N LYS A 9 -3.41 1.36 16.62
CA LYS A 9 -3.93 0.01 16.39
C LYS A 9 -4.99 -0.04 15.31
N GLU A 10 -5.84 0.98 15.21
CA GLU A 10 -6.92 1.02 14.21
C GLU A 10 -6.34 1.09 12.80
N LEU A 11 -5.29 1.89 12.61
CA LEU A 11 -4.59 2.02 11.35
C LEU A 11 -3.79 0.75 11.00
N GLN A 12 -3.20 0.07 11.98
CA GLN A 12 -2.56 -1.23 11.77
C GLN A 12 -3.57 -2.25 11.23
N ILE A 13 -4.74 -2.38 11.86
CA ILE A 13 -5.81 -3.27 11.41
C ILE A 13 -6.24 -2.94 9.97
N LYS A 14 -6.47 -1.65 9.67
CA LYS A 14 -6.84 -1.21 8.31
C LYS A 14 -5.76 -1.55 7.26
N ILE A 15 -4.49 -1.47 7.63
CA ILE A 15 -3.39 -1.84 6.74
C ILE A 15 -3.36 -3.35 6.55
N ASP A 16 -3.51 -4.15 7.60
CA ASP A 16 -3.50 -5.62 7.49
C ASP A 16 -4.64 -6.11 6.61
N GLU A 17 -5.87 -5.60 6.82
CA GLU A 17 -7.02 -5.90 5.97
C GLU A 17 -6.77 -5.51 4.50
N ALA A 18 -6.14 -4.36 4.26
CA ALA A 18 -5.83 -3.91 2.91
C ALA A 18 -4.77 -4.77 2.23
N VAL A 19 -3.76 -5.24 2.99
CA VAL A 19 -2.71 -6.13 2.49
C VAL A 19 -3.25 -7.52 2.20
N GLU A 20 -4.09 -8.07 3.07
CA GLU A 20 -4.79 -9.34 2.83
C GLU A 20 -5.65 -9.26 1.56
N LYS A 21 -6.40 -8.17 1.42
CA LYS A 21 -7.20 -7.90 0.22
C LYS A 21 -6.36 -7.83 -1.06
N LEU A 22 -5.19 -7.19 -1.01
CA LEU A 22 -4.24 -7.13 -2.13
C LEU A 22 -3.63 -8.50 -2.46
N GLY A 23 -3.35 -9.33 -1.45
CA GLY A 23 -2.83 -10.68 -1.63
C GLY A 23 -3.82 -11.61 -2.32
N LEU A 24 -5.13 -11.41 -2.10
CA LEU A 24 -6.19 -12.16 -2.78
C LEU A 24 -6.36 -11.74 -4.25
N ASP A 25 -6.40 -10.43 -4.51
CA ASP A 25 -6.48 -9.88 -5.86
C ASP A 25 -5.86 -8.47 -5.89
N PRO A 26 -4.69 -8.28 -6.53
CA PRO A 26 -4.05 -6.97 -6.61
C PRO A 26 -4.74 -5.99 -7.58
N TRP A 27 -5.73 -6.44 -8.36
CA TRP A 27 -6.49 -5.66 -9.36
C TRP A 27 -7.92 -5.37 -8.95
N ARG A 28 -8.31 -5.76 -7.74
CA ARG A 28 -9.64 -5.55 -7.18
C ARG A 28 -10.05 -4.08 -7.21
N ARG A 29 -11.31 -3.85 -7.58
CA ARG A 29 -11.84 -2.50 -7.85
C ARG A 29 -12.40 -1.79 -6.62
N ASP A 30 -12.58 -2.51 -5.51
CA ASP A 30 -13.05 -1.96 -4.24
C ASP A 30 -11.95 -1.27 -3.44
N LEU A 31 -10.69 -1.35 -3.90
CA LEU A 31 -9.56 -0.63 -3.34
C LEU A 31 -9.25 0.66 -4.14
N ASP A 32 -8.88 1.74 -3.45
CA ASP A 32 -8.40 2.99 -4.08
C ASP A 32 -6.94 2.84 -4.55
N VAL A 33 -6.76 2.00 -5.57
CA VAL A 33 -5.49 1.76 -6.26
C VAL A 33 -5.35 2.71 -7.43
N LYS A 34 -4.18 3.36 -7.53
CA LYS A 34 -3.77 4.10 -8.72
C LYS A 34 -2.41 3.64 -9.21
N LYS A 35 -2.30 3.42 -10.52
CA LYS A 35 -1.01 3.21 -11.16
C LYS A 35 -0.22 4.52 -11.16
N LEU A 36 1.06 4.44 -10.82
CA LEU A 36 1.97 5.58 -10.89
C LEU A 36 2.59 5.69 -12.29
N HIS A 37 3.02 6.90 -12.64
CA HIS A 37 3.49 7.27 -13.97
C HIS A 37 4.87 7.94 -13.87
N GLY A 38 5.51 8.19 -15.02
CA GLY A 38 6.84 8.79 -15.07
C GLY A 38 7.91 7.87 -14.49
N GLU A 39 8.74 8.40 -13.61
CA GLU A 39 9.84 7.68 -12.94
C GLU A 39 9.35 6.49 -12.09
N TYR A 40 8.08 6.51 -11.66
CA TYR A 40 7.46 5.44 -10.88
C TYR A 40 6.60 4.50 -11.73
N LYS A 41 6.84 4.42 -13.04
CA LYS A 41 6.12 3.48 -13.91
C LYS A 41 6.37 2.05 -13.44
N GLY A 42 5.28 1.30 -13.22
CA GLY A 42 5.32 -0.07 -12.69
C GLY A 42 4.95 -0.15 -11.21
N TYR A 43 4.95 0.98 -10.51
CA TYR A 43 4.45 1.08 -9.15
C TYR A 43 2.95 1.38 -9.10
N TYR A 44 2.35 0.98 -7.99
CA TYR A 44 0.97 1.19 -7.64
C TYR A 44 0.89 1.87 -6.28
N ARG A 45 -0.14 2.69 -6.10
CA ARG A 45 -0.43 3.36 -4.84
C ARG A 45 -1.83 2.98 -4.39
N LEU A 46 -1.91 2.31 -3.25
CA LEU A 46 -3.16 2.08 -2.53
C LEU A 46 -3.36 3.16 -1.45
N ARG A 47 -4.54 3.78 -1.40
CA ARG A 47 -4.93 4.67 -0.30
C ARG A 47 -5.68 3.87 0.78
N ILE A 48 -5.23 4.02 2.02
CA ILE A 48 -5.80 3.40 3.22
C ILE A 48 -6.03 4.53 4.24
N GLY A 49 -7.18 5.18 4.17
CA GLY A 49 -7.44 6.40 4.94
C GLY A 49 -6.41 7.50 4.65
N GLU A 50 -5.58 7.80 5.65
CA GLU A 50 -4.49 8.79 5.60
C GLU A 50 -3.12 8.19 5.27
N VAL A 51 -3.01 6.88 5.09
CA VAL A 51 -1.79 6.20 4.65
C VAL A 51 -1.86 5.87 3.16
N ARG A 52 -0.71 5.95 2.50
CA ARG A 52 -0.48 5.49 1.14
C ARG A 52 0.50 4.34 1.18
N LEU A 53 0.07 3.20 0.67
CA LEU A 53 0.90 2.02 0.47
C LEU A 53 1.38 2.02 -0.97
N ILE A 54 2.69 1.98 -1.16
CA ILE A 54 3.34 1.85 -2.47
C ILE A 54 3.74 0.40 -2.63
N TYR A 55 3.39 -0.18 -3.77
CA TYR A 55 3.68 -1.57 -4.07
C TYR A 55 3.96 -1.80 -5.56
N THR A 56 4.61 -2.92 -5.85
CA THR A 56 4.79 -3.48 -7.19
C THR A 56 4.18 -4.87 -7.27
N ILE A 57 3.91 -5.32 -8.49
CA ILE A 57 3.32 -6.63 -8.77
C ILE A 57 4.28 -7.36 -9.70
N ASP A 58 4.81 -8.49 -9.23
CA ASP A 58 5.46 -9.46 -10.08
C ASP A 58 4.41 -10.44 -10.59
N ARG A 59 4.11 -10.30 -11.88
CA ARG A 59 3.08 -11.11 -12.55
C ARG A 59 3.55 -12.53 -12.86
N GLU A 60 4.85 -12.74 -12.99
CA GLU A 60 5.40 -14.05 -13.32
C GLU A 60 5.33 -14.97 -12.11
N ASN A 61 5.62 -14.43 -10.93
CA ASN A 61 5.59 -15.17 -9.67
C ASN A 61 4.28 -15.01 -8.88
N GLY A 62 3.38 -14.12 -9.33
CA GLY A 62 2.13 -13.83 -8.63
C GLY A 62 2.34 -13.15 -7.28
N LEU A 63 3.40 -12.33 -7.16
CA LEU A 63 3.81 -11.71 -5.90
C LEU A 63 3.47 -10.21 -5.88
N VAL A 64 3.11 -9.74 -4.69
CA VAL A 64 2.89 -8.32 -4.39
C VAL A 64 3.98 -7.87 -3.43
N TYR A 65 4.81 -6.91 -3.84
CA TYR A 65 5.87 -6.36 -3.02
C TYR A 65 5.46 -5.01 -2.47
N ILE A 66 5.45 -4.86 -1.15
CA ILE A 66 5.14 -3.59 -0.49
C ILE A 66 6.45 -2.83 -0.29
N ASP A 67 6.65 -1.78 -1.07
CA ASP A 67 7.87 -0.98 -1.06
C ASP A 67 7.87 0.09 0.04
N ALA A 68 6.71 0.71 0.31
CA ALA A 68 6.63 1.80 1.29
C ALA A 68 5.23 2.01 1.87
N LEU A 69 5.20 2.59 3.08
CA LEU A 69 4.02 3.16 3.73
C LEU A 69 4.31 4.64 4.03
N ALA A 70 3.47 5.55 3.53
CA ALA A 70 3.63 6.99 3.67
C ALA A 70 2.34 7.66 4.16
N HIS A 71 2.43 8.53 5.18
CA HIS A 71 1.29 9.34 5.63
C HIS A 71 1.03 10.52 4.69
N ARG A 72 -0.25 10.90 4.54
CA ARG A 72 -0.64 12.09 3.81
C ARG A 72 -0.23 13.34 4.59
N GLY A 73 0.60 14.18 3.96
CA GLY A 73 1.02 15.48 4.52
C GLY A 73 2.45 15.54 5.05
N GLY A 74 3.22 14.44 5.01
CA GLY A 74 4.58 14.43 5.55
C GLY A 74 4.56 14.68 7.05
N ALA A 75 4.27 13.64 7.83
CA ALA A 75 4.36 13.74 9.27
C ALA A 75 5.26 12.62 9.80
N TYR A 76 6.55 12.93 9.86
CA TYR A 76 7.18 12.89 11.17
C TYR A 76 7.10 14.32 11.75
N LYS A 77 6.18 14.50 12.68
CA LYS A 77 6.48 15.04 14.01
C LYS A 77 5.89 14.06 15.02
#